data_AF-A0A1I1EFM1-F1
#
_entry.id   AF-A0A1I1EFM1-F1
#
_cell.length_a   1.000
_cell.length_b   1.000
_cell.length_c   1.000
_cell.angle_alpha   90.00
_cell.angle_beta   90.00
_cell.angle_gamma   90.00
#
_symmetry.space_group_name_H-M   'P 1'
#
loop_
_entity.id
_entity.type
_entity.pdbx_description
1 polymer ?
#
loop_
_entity_poly.entity_id
_entity_poly.type
_entity_poly.pdbx_seq_one_letter_code
_entity_poly.pdbx_strand_id
1 'polypeptide(L)'
;MNIERLMFWFQDADEKINALNDDFFELGTLLNRLLNEKYDGKKINFLNLYFYTEKTYKLHPVLPKDTPYYYSGHLQYYGLFDVTQFNTLSWNEKKNYVWEKACNYIKKSAAFTKNKKLFDAVEYAYLKGIEIKLNPDYRLLDLTVGVSDKQLDVSLWINFREDGVYSKLVIENDAGIIFEKQIDKTHKGVEYFLEMYKALDFDGSNIIIKGRKDVGYLPLKVPIPEFITN
;
A
#
# COMPACT_ATOMS: atom_id res chain seq x y z
N MET A 1 -8.28 1.41 -10.89
CA MET A 1 -7.07 0.59 -10.64
C MET A 1 -7.12 -0.63 -11.56
N ASN A 2 -6.02 -0.89 -12.28
CA ASN A 2 -5.90 -2.04 -13.18
C ASN A 2 -5.21 -3.24 -12.51
N ILE A 3 -4.46 -3.02 -11.44
CA ILE A 3 -4.01 -4.06 -10.52
C ILE A 3 -4.80 -3.88 -9.24
N GLU A 4 -5.70 -4.82 -8.92
CA GLU A 4 -6.57 -4.66 -7.75
C GLU A 4 -5.77 -4.82 -6.46
N ARG A 5 -4.98 -5.90 -6.36
CA ARG A 5 -4.25 -6.22 -5.14
C ARG A 5 -2.87 -6.80 -5.42
N LEU A 6 -1.91 -6.40 -4.59
CA LEU A 6 -0.57 -6.96 -4.54
C LEU A 6 -0.22 -7.34 -3.10
N MET A 7 0.29 -8.55 -2.89
CA MET A 7 0.63 -9.09 -1.57
C MET A 7 2.02 -9.71 -1.56
N PHE A 8 2.70 -9.58 -0.41
CA PHE A 8 3.93 -10.28 -0.10
C PHE A 8 3.64 -11.42 0.87
N TRP A 9 4.21 -12.59 0.59
CA TRP A 9 3.99 -13.80 1.36
C TRP A 9 5.33 -14.45 1.74
N PHE A 10 5.70 -14.39 3.01
CA PHE A 10 6.94 -14.96 3.55
C PHE A 10 6.71 -16.34 4.16
N GLN A 11 7.60 -17.29 3.84
CA GLN A 11 7.50 -18.67 4.35
C GLN A 11 8.89 -19.32 4.52
N ASP A 12 9.14 -19.94 5.68
CA ASP A 12 10.29 -20.81 5.94
C ASP A 12 9.82 -22.23 6.25
N ALA A 13 10.14 -23.19 5.37
CA ALA A 13 9.60 -24.55 5.43
C ALA A 13 8.06 -24.55 5.41
N ASP A 14 7.41 -25.16 6.40
CA ASP A 14 5.95 -25.15 6.57
C ASP A 14 5.43 -23.92 7.33
N GLU A 15 6.32 -23.09 7.87
CA GLU A 15 5.95 -21.95 8.70
C GLU A 15 5.70 -20.70 7.85
N LYS A 16 4.45 -20.21 7.89
CA LYS A 16 4.12 -18.87 7.38
C LYS A 16 4.66 -17.82 8.35
N ILE A 17 5.51 -16.94 7.86
CA ILE A 17 6.12 -15.89 8.69
C ILE A 17 5.20 -14.66 8.68
N ASN A 18 4.03 -14.78 9.32
CA ASN A 18 2.98 -13.75 9.30
C ASN A 18 3.49 -12.38 9.77
N ALA A 19 4.40 -12.36 10.76
CA ALA A 19 5.02 -11.12 11.23
C ALA A 19 5.69 -10.34 10.09
N LEU A 20 6.39 -11.02 9.16
CA LEU A 20 6.99 -10.37 7.99
C LEU A 20 5.93 -9.91 6.96
N ASN A 21 4.83 -10.66 6.79
CA ASN A 21 3.74 -10.22 5.93
C ASN A 21 3.16 -8.88 6.42
N ASP A 22 2.95 -8.77 7.73
CA ASP A 22 2.40 -7.57 8.37
C ASP A 22 3.43 -6.43 8.35
N ASP A 23 4.69 -6.71 8.68
CA ASP A 23 5.77 -5.72 8.72
C ASP A 23 6.09 -5.11 7.34
N PHE A 24 5.91 -5.87 6.25
CA PHE A 24 6.11 -5.39 4.88
C PHE A 24 4.82 -5.09 4.13
N PHE A 25 3.66 -5.12 4.80
CA PHE A 25 2.38 -4.78 4.21
C PHE A 25 2.37 -3.36 3.61
N GLU A 26 3.03 -2.42 4.28
CA GLU A 26 3.16 -1.03 3.82
C GLU A 26 3.89 -0.94 2.46
N LEU A 27 4.92 -1.77 2.24
CA LEU A 27 5.66 -1.80 0.98
C LEU A 27 4.84 -2.45 -0.13
N GLY A 28 4.06 -3.48 0.19
CA GLY A 28 3.11 -4.08 -0.76
C GLY A 28 2.07 -3.06 -1.22
N THR A 29 1.51 -2.29 -0.29
CA THR A 29 0.56 -1.20 -0.57
C THR A 29 1.19 -0.12 -1.44
N LEU A 30 2.41 0.32 -1.08
CA LEU A 30 3.16 1.31 -1.85
C LEU A 30 3.41 0.83 -3.29
N LEU A 31 3.90 -0.40 -3.45
CA LEU A 31 4.18 -0.97 -4.77
C LEU A 31 2.92 -1.06 -5.62
N ASN A 32 1.80 -1.53 -5.04
CA ASN A 32 0.53 -1.59 -5.76
C ASN A 32 0.09 -0.22 -6.29
N ARG A 33 0.20 0.82 -5.45
CA ARG A 33 -0.15 2.19 -5.82
C ARG A 33 0.74 2.68 -6.96
N LEU A 34 2.06 2.61 -6.80
CA LEU A 34 3.01 3.10 -7.80
C LEU A 34 2.90 2.35 -9.14
N LEU A 35 2.63 1.04 -9.11
CA LEU A 35 2.33 0.30 -10.34
C LEU A 35 1.07 0.84 -11.03
N ASN A 36 0.00 1.10 -10.27
CA ASN A 36 -1.26 1.60 -10.83
C ASN A 36 -1.19 3.04 -11.35
N GLU A 37 -0.18 3.83 -10.98
CA GLU A 37 0.05 5.17 -11.58
C GLU A 37 0.48 5.09 -13.05
N LYS A 38 1.08 3.98 -13.48
CA LYS A 38 1.54 3.78 -14.87
C LYS A 38 0.91 2.61 -15.59
N TYR A 39 0.40 1.61 -14.88
CA TYR A 39 -0.10 0.39 -15.49
C TYR A 39 -1.46 0.59 -16.18
N ASP A 40 -1.45 0.54 -17.51
CA ASP A 40 -2.62 0.66 -18.37
C ASP A 40 -2.89 -0.64 -19.17
N GLY A 41 -2.42 -1.77 -18.65
CA GLY A 41 -2.57 -3.08 -19.28
C GLY A 41 -3.88 -3.80 -18.92
N LYS A 42 -3.94 -5.09 -19.24
CA LYS A 42 -5.08 -5.94 -18.86
C LYS A 42 -5.19 -6.01 -17.34
N LYS A 43 -6.42 -6.07 -16.84
CA LYS A 43 -6.69 -6.19 -15.41
C LYS A 43 -5.95 -7.39 -14.79
N ILE A 44 -5.28 -7.14 -13.67
CA ILE A 44 -4.66 -8.16 -12.81
C ILE A 44 -5.43 -8.09 -11.49
N ASN A 45 -6.16 -9.15 -11.16
CA ASN A 45 -6.96 -9.18 -9.93
C ASN A 45 -6.03 -9.33 -8.72
N PHE A 46 -5.05 -10.23 -8.82
CA PHE A 46 -4.10 -10.48 -7.73
C PHE A 46 -2.69 -10.61 -8.27
N LEU A 47 -1.75 -9.94 -7.60
CA LEU A 47 -0.32 -10.07 -7.81
C LEU A 47 0.32 -10.56 -6.49
N ASN A 48 0.57 -11.86 -6.39
CA ASN A 48 1.14 -12.48 -5.18
C ASN A 48 2.63 -12.75 -5.37
N LEU A 49 3.47 -12.16 -4.53
CA LEU A 49 4.90 -12.40 -4.51
C LEU A 49 5.26 -13.25 -3.30
N TYR A 50 5.72 -14.47 -3.56
CA TYR A 50 6.13 -15.40 -2.53
C TYR A 50 7.64 -15.29 -2.28
N PHE A 51 8.02 -15.16 -1.01
CA PHE A 51 9.37 -15.08 -0.50
C PHE A 51 9.65 -16.34 0.30
N TYR A 52 10.07 -17.40 -0.39
CA TYR A 52 10.24 -18.74 0.18
C TYR A 52 11.72 -19.07 0.40
N THR A 53 12.05 -19.67 1.54
CA THR A 53 13.43 -20.11 1.80
C THR A 53 13.80 -21.37 1.02
N GLU A 54 15.09 -21.68 0.96
CA GLU A 54 15.56 -22.98 0.46
C GLU A 54 14.91 -24.17 1.19
N LYS A 55 14.62 -24.03 2.50
CA LYS A 55 13.97 -25.10 3.27
C LYS A 55 12.56 -25.36 2.74
N THR A 56 11.81 -24.32 2.39
CA THR A 56 10.48 -24.43 1.77
C THR A 56 10.52 -25.25 0.49
N TYR A 57 11.46 -24.94 -0.42
CA TYR A 57 11.58 -25.69 -1.68
C TYR A 57 12.07 -27.12 -1.50
N LYS A 58 12.93 -27.39 -0.50
CA LYS A 58 13.35 -28.76 -0.16
C LYS A 58 12.22 -29.60 0.39
N LEU A 59 11.35 -29.00 1.20
CA LEU A 59 10.20 -29.68 1.80
C LEU A 59 9.07 -29.90 0.79
N HIS A 60 8.87 -28.93 -0.11
CA HIS A 60 7.84 -28.94 -1.15
C HIS A 60 8.46 -28.87 -2.55
N PRO A 61 9.10 -29.95 -3.04
CA PRO A 61 9.85 -29.93 -4.31
C PRO A 61 8.96 -29.71 -5.55
N VAL A 62 7.64 -29.83 -5.41
CA VAL A 62 6.68 -29.52 -6.47
C VAL A 62 6.46 -28.02 -6.68
N LEU A 63 6.87 -27.18 -5.71
CA LEU A 63 6.75 -25.74 -5.84
C LEU A 63 7.78 -25.23 -6.86
N PRO A 64 7.37 -24.44 -7.86
CA PRO A 64 8.27 -24.04 -8.93
C PRO A 64 9.17 -22.89 -8.45
N LYS A 65 10.45 -23.19 -8.16
CA LYS A 65 11.41 -22.21 -7.65
C LYS A 65 11.77 -21.15 -8.70
N ASP A 66 11.82 -19.88 -8.29
CA ASP A 66 12.12 -18.70 -9.11
C ASP A 66 11.29 -18.61 -10.40
N THR A 67 10.02 -18.99 -10.29
CA THR A 67 9.15 -19.17 -11.45
C THR A 67 7.88 -18.31 -11.33
N PRO A 68 7.50 -17.57 -12.38
CA PRO A 68 6.21 -16.91 -12.46
C PRO A 68 5.10 -17.91 -12.84
N TYR A 69 3.89 -17.65 -12.36
CA TYR A 69 2.68 -18.39 -12.72
C TYR A 69 1.52 -17.42 -12.95
N TYR A 70 0.75 -17.61 -14.02
CA TYR A 70 -0.40 -16.75 -14.33
C TYR A 70 -1.62 -17.59 -14.70
N TYR A 71 -2.71 -17.41 -13.95
CA TYR A 71 -3.97 -18.10 -14.20
C TYR A 71 -5.15 -17.23 -13.79
N SER A 72 -6.15 -17.10 -14.68
CA SER A 72 -7.43 -16.42 -14.40
C SER A 72 -7.31 -15.00 -13.81
N GLY A 73 -6.31 -14.22 -14.24
CA GLY A 73 -6.08 -12.87 -13.70
C GLY A 73 -5.27 -12.81 -12.40
N HIS A 74 -4.81 -13.96 -11.89
CA HIS A 74 -3.91 -14.06 -10.75
C HIS A 74 -2.48 -14.27 -11.27
N LEU A 75 -1.62 -13.29 -11.03
CA LEU A 75 -0.19 -13.37 -11.26
C LEU A 75 0.49 -13.74 -9.95
N GLN A 76 1.36 -14.74 -10.01
CA GLN A 76 2.10 -15.25 -8.87
C GLN A 76 3.58 -15.34 -9.25
N TYR A 77 4.45 -15.09 -8.29
CA TYR A 77 5.88 -15.37 -8.46
C TYR A 77 6.40 -16.09 -7.22
N TYR A 78 6.99 -17.27 -7.44
CA TYR A 78 7.57 -18.12 -6.41
C TYR A 78 9.06 -17.82 -6.28
N GLY A 79 9.42 -16.89 -5.40
CA GLY A 79 10.79 -16.40 -5.27
C GLY A 79 11.60 -17.09 -4.18
N LEU A 80 12.92 -17.10 -4.36
CA LEU A 80 13.86 -17.50 -3.31
C LEU A 80 14.18 -16.33 -2.35
N PHE A 81 14.02 -16.57 -1.06
CA PHE A 81 14.27 -15.66 0.05
C PHE A 81 15.40 -16.19 0.93
N ASP A 82 16.47 -15.42 1.07
CA ASP A 82 17.59 -15.77 1.95
C ASP A 82 17.35 -15.15 3.33
N VAL A 83 16.75 -15.94 4.22
CA VAL A 83 16.44 -15.50 5.58
C VAL A 83 17.71 -15.23 6.41
N THR A 84 18.81 -15.93 6.12
CA THR A 84 20.07 -15.76 6.85
C THR A 84 20.67 -14.40 6.54
N GLN A 85 20.81 -14.07 5.25
CA GLN A 85 21.25 -12.74 4.82
C GLN A 85 20.27 -11.66 5.30
N PHE A 86 18.97 -11.88 5.14
CA PHE A 86 17.95 -10.90 5.52
C PHE A 86 18.05 -10.51 6.99
N ASN A 87 18.31 -11.48 7.88
CA ASN A 87 18.40 -11.24 9.31
C ASN A 87 19.64 -10.43 9.73
N THR A 88 20.67 -10.32 8.90
CA THR A 88 21.86 -9.48 9.18
C THR A 88 21.67 -8.02 8.80
N LEU A 89 20.61 -7.68 8.07
CA LEU A 89 20.36 -6.33 7.57
C LEU A 89 19.69 -5.45 8.63
N SER A 90 20.03 -4.16 8.64
CA SER A 90 19.25 -3.13 9.36
C SER A 90 17.84 -3.01 8.78
N TRP A 91 16.92 -2.37 9.50
CA TRP A 91 15.53 -2.23 9.05
C TRP A 91 15.41 -1.54 7.67
N ASN A 92 16.15 -0.46 7.45
CA ASN A 92 16.15 0.24 6.15
C ASN A 92 16.71 -0.64 5.03
N GLU A 93 17.76 -1.42 5.30
CA GLU A 93 18.31 -2.37 4.33
C GLU A 93 17.33 -3.51 4.04
N LYS A 94 16.59 -4.00 5.04
CA LYS A 94 15.52 -4.99 4.85
C LYS A 94 14.41 -4.44 3.94
N LYS A 95 13.98 -3.19 4.13
CA LYS A 95 12.99 -2.53 3.26
C LYS A 95 13.48 -2.47 1.82
N ASN A 96 14.72 -2.03 1.60
CA ASN A 96 15.32 -1.98 0.26
C ASN A 96 15.45 -3.39 -0.36
N TYR A 97 15.88 -4.38 0.42
CA TYR A 97 16.02 -5.77 -0.03
C TYR A 97 14.68 -6.34 -0.51
N VAL A 98 13.61 -6.18 0.28
CA VAL A 98 12.26 -6.64 -0.10
C VAL A 98 11.75 -5.89 -1.32
N TRP A 99 11.95 -4.57 -1.37
CA TRP A 99 11.54 -3.73 -2.50
C TRP A 99 12.18 -4.16 -3.82
N GLU A 100 13.50 -4.33 -3.82
CA GLU A 100 14.27 -4.72 -5.00
C GLU A 100 13.86 -6.11 -5.48
N LYS A 101 13.74 -7.08 -4.57
CA LYS A 101 13.28 -8.43 -4.91
C LYS A 101 11.87 -8.42 -5.47
N ALA A 102 10.93 -7.71 -4.83
CA ALA A 102 9.57 -7.58 -5.31
C ALA A 102 9.51 -7.03 -6.74
N CYS A 103 10.23 -5.93 -7.00
CA CYS A 103 10.30 -5.34 -8.34
C CYS A 103 10.90 -6.31 -9.37
N ASN A 104 11.98 -7.02 -9.01
CA ASN A 104 12.59 -8.01 -9.90
C ASN A 104 11.65 -9.19 -10.20
N TYR A 105 10.90 -9.68 -9.20
CA TYR A 105 9.91 -10.74 -9.37
C TYR A 105 8.80 -10.33 -10.34
N ILE A 106 8.33 -9.09 -10.24
CA ILE A 106 7.35 -8.54 -11.17
C ILE A 106 7.95 -8.36 -12.58
N LYS A 107 9.19 -7.89 -12.72
CA LYS A 107 9.87 -7.81 -14.02
C LYS A 107 9.95 -9.17 -14.72
N LYS A 108 10.36 -10.21 -13.99
CA LYS A 108 10.40 -11.60 -14.50
C LYS A 108 9.01 -12.09 -14.89
N SER A 109 8.01 -11.78 -14.08
CA SER A 109 6.60 -12.12 -14.36
C SER A 109 6.06 -11.40 -15.59
N ALA A 110 6.42 -10.13 -15.78
CA ALA A 110 6.07 -9.33 -16.95
C ALA A 110 6.72 -9.89 -18.22
N ALA A 111 8.00 -10.28 -18.15
CA ALA A 111 8.70 -10.93 -19.25
C ALA A 111 8.05 -12.27 -19.65
N PHE A 112 7.75 -13.13 -18.65
CA PHE A 112 7.08 -14.41 -18.87
C PHE A 112 5.71 -14.27 -19.55
N THR A 113 4.91 -13.29 -19.10
CA THR A 113 3.58 -13.00 -19.67
C THR A 113 3.64 -12.12 -20.93
N LYS A 114 4.84 -11.72 -21.39
CA LYS A 114 5.05 -10.76 -22.49
C LYS A 114 4.28 -9.45 -22.28
N ASN A 115 4.12 -9.02 -21.04
CA ASN A 115 3.35 -7.86 -20.63
C ASN A 115 4.28 -6.64 -20.49
N LYS A 116 4.60 -6.00 -21.63
CA LYS A 116 5.47 -4.82 -21.66
C LYS A 116 4.98 -3.69 -20.74
N LYS A 117 3.67 -3.45 -20.68
CA LYS A 117 3.07 -2.43 -19.81
C LYS A 117 3.36 -2.67 -18.32
N LEU A 118 3.33 -3.93 -17.88
CA LEU A 118 3.67 -4.27 -16.50
C LEU A 118 5.17 -4.09 -16.24
N PHE A 119 6.00 -4.44 -17.23
CA PHE A 119 7.44 -4.22 -17.17
C PHE A 119 7.76 -2.73 -17.00
N ASP A 120 7.22 -1.87 -17.87
CA ASP A 120 7.45 -0.42 -17.82
C ASP A 120 6.92 0.18 -16.50
N ALA A 121 5.75 -0.29 -16.02
CA ALA A 121 5.17 0.16 -14.76
C ALA A 121 6.04 -0.21 -13.54
N VAL A 122 6.65 -1.40 -13.51
CA VAL A 122 7.54 -1.77 -12.39
C VAL A 122 8.88 -1.05 -12.46
N GLU A 123 9.38 -0.70 -13.64
CA GLU A 123 10.57 0.16 -13.75
C GLU A 123 10.32 1.54 -13.17
N TYR A 124 9.18 2.13 -13.52
CA TYR A 124 8.72 3.37 -12.91
C TYR A 124 8.59 3.24 -11.39
N ALA A 125 7.85 2.22 -10.93
CA ALA A 125 7.60 2.02 -9.51
C ALA A 125 8.91 1.88 -8.74
N TYR A 126 9.85 1.07 -9.22
CA TYR A 126 11.17 0.89 -8.61
C TYR A 126 11.88 2.23 -8.39
N LEU A 127 12.03 3.03 -9.45
CA LEU A 127 12.72 4.33 -9.39
C LEU A 127 11.99 5.31 -8.47
N LYS A 128 10.66 5.42 -8.62
CA LYS A 128 9.85 6.34 -7.81
C LYS A 128 9.86 5.97 -6.32
N GLY A 129 9.82 4.67 -6.02
CA GLY A 129 9.93 4.16 -4.65
C GLY A 129 11.23 4.59 -3.98
N ILE A 130 12.36 4.49 -4.68
CA ILE A 130 13.66 4.97 -4.16
C ILE A 130 13.66 6.50 -4.00
N GLU A 131 13.15 7.24 -4.99
CA GLU A 131 13.05 8.71 -4.95
C GLU A 131 12.31 9.20 -3.70
N ILE A 132 11.19 8.55 -3.35
CA ILE A 132 10.38 8.89 -2.16
C ILE A 132 10.84 8.15 -0.89
N LYS A 133 12.02 7.53 -0.91
CA LYS A 133 12.62 6.80 0.22
C LYS A 133 11.73 5.71 0.80
N LEU A 134 10.97 5.04 -0.07
CA LEU A 134 10.00 4.00 0.29
C LEU A 134 8.99 4.47 1.35
N ASN A 135 8.58 5.75 1.27
CA ASN A 135 7.51 6.29 2.09
C ASN A 135 6.15 5.77 1.59
N PRO A 136 5.46 4.92 2.36
CA PRO A 136 4.18 4.33 1.95
C PRO A 136 2.99 5.29 2.15
N ASP A 137 3.17 6.41 2.85
CA ASP A 137 2.12 7.35 3.19
C ASP A 137 1.45 7.94 1.94
N TYR A 138 0.13 8.15 2.03
CA TYR A 138 -0.65 8.66 0.91
C TYR A 138 -1.96 9.32 1.32
N ARG A 139 -2.43 10.22 0.44
CA ARG A 139 -3.80 10.76 0.46
C ARG A 139 -4.75 9.71 -0.08
N LEU A 140 -5.70 9.26 0.74
CA LEU A 140 -6.70 8.28 0.36
C LEU A 140 -7.93 8.94 -0.27
N LEU A 141 -8.36 10.06 0.28
CA LEU A 141 -9.50 10.85 -0.17
C LEU A 141 -9.15 12.32 -0.13
N ASP A 142 -9.67 13.09 -1.09
CA ASP A 142 -9.50 14.53 -1.19
C ASP A 142 -10.86 15.19 -1.46
N LEU A 143 -11.07 16.38 -0.93
CA LEU A 143 -12.25 17.22 -1.11
C LEU A 143 -11.83 18.68 -0.99
N THR A 144 -12.23 19.51 -1.95
CA THR A 144 -12.05 20.96 -1.85
C THR A 144 -13.36 21.62 -1.41
N VAL A 145 -13.28 22.50 -0.42
CA VAL A 145 -14.45 23.15 0.19
C VAL A 145 -14.27 24.67 0.27
N GLY A 146 -15.37 25.41 0.16
CA GLY A 146 -15.39 26.86 0.40
C GLY A 146 -15.87 27.17 1.82
N VAL A 147 -15.09 27.93 2.59
CA VAL A 147 -15.42 28.36 3.96
C VAL A 147 -15.04 29.84 4.11
N SER A 148 -16.01 30.71 4.41
CA SER A 148 -15.76 32.15 4.66
C SER A 148 -14.88 32.81 3.59
N ASP A 149 -15.24 32.64 2.31
CA ASP A 149 -14.51 33.11 1.12
C ASP A 149 -13.10 32.52 0.90
N LYS A 150 -12.69 31.53 1.71
CA LYS A 150 -11.44 30.78 1.54
C LYS A 150 -11.74 29.42 0.91
N GLN A 151 -10.87 29.01 -0.03
CA GLN A 151 -10.86 27.65 -0.55
C GLN A 151 -9.89 26.81 0.30
N LEU A 152 -10.36 25.65 0.76
CA LEU A 152 -9.60 24.75 1.61
C LEU A 152 -9.55 23.37 0.97
N ASP A 153 -8.38 22.76 0.98
CA ASP A 153 -8.20 21.37 0.57
C ASP A 153 -8.22 20.46 1.80
N VAL A 154 -9.14 19.51 1.79
CA VAL A 154 -9.39 18.59 2.88
C VAL A 154 -9.02 17.20 2.40
N SER A 155 -8.11 16.55 3.11
CA SER A 155 -7.62 15.22 2.73
C SER A 155 -7.65 14.26 3.90
N LEU A 156 -8.02 13.01 3.62
CA LEU A 156 -7.85 11.90 4.54
C LEU A 156 -6.58 11.15 4.14
N TRP A 157 -5.59 11.17 5.02
CA TRP A 157 -4.32 10.48 4.83
C TRP A 157 -4.33 9.12 5.50
N ILE A 158 -3.60 8.18 4.89
CA ILE A 158 -3.13 6.96 5.54
C ILE A 158 -1.63 7.12 5.77
N ASN A 159 -1.22 6.94 7.02
CA ASN A 159 0.17 7.01 7.44
C ASN A 159 0.58 5.67 8.05
N PHE A 160 1.71 5.12 7.60
CA PHE A 160 2.29 3.92 8.17
C PHE A 160 3.44 4.30 9.09
N ARG A 161 3.44 3.70 10.28
CA ARG A 161 4.44 3.92 11.32
C ARG A 161 4.91 2.59 11.87
N GLU A 162 6.00 2.62 12.62
CA GLU A 162 6.57 1.41 13.24
C GLU A 162 5.56 0.66 14.11
N ASP A 163 4.66 1.39 14.77
CA ASP A 163 3.67 0.89 15.73
C ASP A 163 2.28 0.61 15.13
N GLY A 164 2.04 0.92 13.84
CA GLY A 164 0.77 0.63 13.19
C GLY A 164 0.45 1.49 11.98
N VAL A 165 -0.83 1.45 11.58
CA VAL A 165 -1.38 2.25 10.49
C VAL A 165 -2.37 3.25 11.07
N TYR A 166 -2.25 4.50 10.64
CA TYR A 166 -3.02 5.63 11.13
C TYR A 166 -3.79 6.27 10.00
N SER A 167 -4.95 6.81 10.34
CA SER A 167 -5.69 7.71 9.45
C SER A 167 -5.73 9.10 10.06
N LYS A 168 -5.51 10.12 9.24
CA LYS A 168 -5.44 11.52 9.67
C LYS A 168 -6.21 12.41 8.71
N LEU A 169 -7.12 13.21 9.23
CA LEU A 169 -7.75 14.29 8.49
C LEU A 169 -6.82 15.50 8.51
N VAL A 170 -6.55 16.06 7.33
CA VAL A 170 -5.71 17.23 7.14
C VAL A 170 -6.53 18.29 6.39
N ILE A 171 -6.46 19.54 6.85
CA ILE A 171 -7.00 20.70 6.14
C ILE A 171 -5.84 21.61 5.79
N GLU A 172 -5.78 21.98 4.51
CA GLU A 172 -4.73 22.78 3.91
C GLU A 172 -5.33 24.02 3.23
N ASN A 173 -4.55 25.08 3.17
CA ASN A 173 -4.76 26.22 2.28
C ASN A 173 -3.48 26.47 1.47
N ASP A 174 -3.44 27.56 0.70
CA ASP A 174 -2.27 27.93 -0.12
C ASP A 174 -0.97 28.10 0.69
N ALA A 175 -1.06 28.36 2.00
CA ALA A 175 0.09 28.49 2.90
C ALA A 175 0.54 27.15 3.52
N GLY A 176 -0.24 26.08 3.34
CA GLY A 176 0.06 24.73 3.82
C GLY A 176 -0.98 24.19 4.80
N ILE A 177 -0.55 23.25 5.64
CA ILE A 177 -1.41 22.56 6.60
C ILE A 177 -1.79 23.50 7.75
N ILE A 178 -3.10 23.71 7.95
CA ILE A 178 -3.65 24.56 9.02
C ILE A 178 -4.36 23.77 10.10
N PHE A 179 -4.73 22.52 9.83
CA PHE A 179 -5.34 21.64 10.81
C PHE A 179 -5.03 20.18 10.51
N GLU A 180 -4.76 19.43 11.59
CA GLU A 180 -4.56 17.99 11.53
C GLU A 180 -5.30 17.31 12.69
N LYS A 181 -5.96 16.19 12.40
CA LYS A 181 -6.61 15.36 13.42
C LYS A 181 -6.47 13.90 13.09
N GLN A 182 -5.90 13.11 14.00
CA GLN A 182 -5.93 11.66 13.91
C GLN A 182 -7.40 11.19 14.03
N ILE A 183 -7.81 10.31 13.11
CA ILE A 183 -9.17 9.78 13.02
C ILE A 183 -9.24 8.40 13.67
N ASP A 184 -8.35 7.50 13.26
CA ASP A 184 -8.32 6.12 13.76
C ASP A 184 -6.91 5.51 13.62
N LYS A 185 -6.69 4.37 14.27
CA LYS A 185 -5.46 3.58 14.20
C LYS A 185 -5.74 2.08 14.22
N THR A 186 -4.85 1.30 13.62
CA THR A 186 -4.90 -0.16 13.64
C THR A 186 -3.49 -0.77 13.60
N HIS A 187 -3.40 -2.08 13.79
CA HIS A 187 -2.16 -2.84 13.60
C HIS A 187 -1.77 -2.91 12.12
N LYS A 188 -0.49 -3.22 11.84
CA LYS A 188 -0.03 -3.48 10.46
C LYS A 188 -0.75 -4.70 9.87
N GLY A 189 -0.76 -4.79 8.53
CA GLY A 189 -1.40 -5.91 7.82
C GLY A 189 -2.92 -5.83 7.67
N VAL A 190 -3.60 -4.88 8.34
CA VAL A 190 -5.06 -4.77 8.31
C VAL A 190 -5.52 -4.01 7.06
N GLU A 191 -5.63 -4.71 5.94
CA GLU A 191 -6.06 -4.14 4.65
C GLU A 191 -7.45 -3.49 4.69
N TYR A 192 -8.38 -4.05 5.48
CA TYR A 192 -9.72 -3.47 5.64
C TYR A 192 -9.69 -1.99 6.05
N PHE A 193 -8.67 -1.57 6.81
CA PHE A 193 -8.48 -0.19 7.23
C PHE A 193 -8.25 0.77 6.05
N LEU A 194 -7.63 0.28 4.97
CA LEU A 194 -7.40 1.04 3.73
C LEU A 194 -8.68 1.16 2.90
N GLU A 195 -9.61 0.21 3.05
CA GLU A 195 -10.83 0.13 2.26
C GLU A 195 -12.07 0.69 2.96
N MET A 196 -12.03 0.91 4.27
CA MET A 196 -13.24 1.23 5.03
C MET A 196 -13.75 2.64 4.75
N TYR A 197 -12.85 3.58 4.43
CA TYR A 197 -13.20 4.95 4.04
C TYR A 197 -13.68 5.01 2.59
N LYS A 198 -14.72 5.80 2.33
CA LYS A 198 -15.41 5.82 1.03
C LYS A 198 -15.53 7.20 0.41
N ALA A 199 -15.74 8.24 1.20
CA ALA A 199 -15.83 9.60 0.70
C ALA A 199 -15.60 10.63 1.82
N LEU A 200 -15.19 11.83 1.42
CA LEU A 200 -15.28 13.04 2.22
C LEU A 200 -16.47 13.87 1.72
N ASP A 201 -17.14 14.57 2.63
CA ASP A 201 -18.23 15.49 2.33
C ASP A 201 -18.19 16.69 3.28
N PHE A 202 -18.93 17.75 2.95
CA PHE A 202 -18.99 18.98 3.74
C PHE A 202 -20.43 19.49 3.85
N ASP A 203 -20.92 19.66 5.08
CA ASP A 203 -22.29 20.13 5.34
C ASP A 203 -22.38 21.63 5.67
N GLY A 204 -21.32 22.39 5.40
CA GLY A 204 -21.22 23.82 5.74
C GLY A 204 -20.58 24.09 7.10
N SER A 205 -20.57 23.11 8.01
CA SER A 205 -19.99 23.25 9.35
C SER A 205 -19.07 22.10 9.76
N ASN A 206 -19.25 20.93 9.17
CA ASN A 206 -18.46 19.74 9.46
C ASN A 206 -17.90 19.12 8.19
N ILE A 207 -16.68 18.62 8.29
CA ILE A 207 -16.17 17.59 7.40
C ILE A 207 -16.77 16.26 7.82
N ILE A 208 -17.38 15.54 6.87
CA ILE A 208 -17.99 14.24 7.09
C ILE A 208 -17.12 13.17 6.41
N ILE A 209 -16.56 12.27 7.21
CA ILE A 209 -15.83 11.10 6.73
C ILE A 209 -16.83 9.96 6.61
N LYS A 210 -17.19 9.59 5.38
CA LYS A 210 -18.09 8.46 5.09
C LYS A 210 -17.27 7.17 4.94
N GLY A 211 -17.80 6.07 5.46
CA GLY A 211 -17.20 4.76 5.30
C GLY A 211 -18.21 3.65 5.09
N ARG A 212 -17.75 2.40 5.18
CA ARG A 212 -18.61 1.23 5.10
C ARG A 212 -19.60 1.20 6.29
N LYS A 213 -20.79 0.64 6.06
CA LYS A 213 -21.91 0.62 7.02
C LYS A 213 -21.65 -0.24 8.27
N ASP A 214 -20.73 -1.19 8.17
CA ASP A 214 -20.30 -2.10 9.24
C ASP A 214 -19.27 -1.47 10.18
N VAL A 215 -18.77 -0.26 9.88
CA VAL A 215 -17.91 0.50 10.80
C VAL A 215 -18.77 1.40 11.67
N GLY A 216 -18.97 0.99 12.93
CA GLY A 216 -19.95 1.61 13.83
C GLY A 216 -19.75 3.10 14.16
N TYR A 217 -18.54 3.65 13.96
CA TYR A 217 -18.26 5.08 14.19
C TYR A 217 -18.35 5.93 12.91
N LEU A 218 -18.61 5.34 11.75
CA LEU A 218 -18.76 6.04 10.47
C LEU A 218 -20.25 6.12 10.06
N PRO A 219 -20.71 7.25 9.47
CA PRO A 219 -19.94 8.43 9.11
C PRO A 219 -19.53 9.27 10.33
N LEU A 220 -18.26 9.71 10.34
CA LEU A 220 -17.73 10.57 11.41
C LEU A 220 -17.83 12.03 10.99
N LYS A 221 -18.41 12.87 11.85
CA LYS A 221 -18.45 14.32 11.67
C LYS A 221 -17.32 14.98 12.45
N VAL A 222 -16.53 15.80 11.77
CA VAL A 222 -15.46 16.60 12.36
C VAL A 222 -15.78 18.08 12.14
N PRO A 223 -16.08 18.84 13.21
CA PRO A 223 -16.35 20.27 13.08
C PRO A 223 -15.14 21.01 12.50
N ILE A 224 -15.39 22.00 11.64
CA ILE A 224 -14.35 22.93 11.21
C ILE A 224 -13.91 23.77 12.42
N PRO A 225 -12.60 23.85 12.73
CA PRO A 225 -12.11 24.72 13.78
C PRO A 225 -12.51 26.18 13.58
N GLU A 226 -12.92 26.86 14.66
CA GLU A 226 -13.42 28.24 14.62
C GLU A 226 -12.40 29.24 14.02
N PHE A 227 -11.10 29.00 14.20
CA PHE A 227 -10.06 29.87 13.64
C PHE A 227 -9.96 29.80 12.11
N ILE A 228 -10.61 28.82 11.47
CA ILE A 228 -10.69 28.69 10.01
C ILE A 228 -11.91 29.47 9.47
N THR A 229 -12.99 29.52 10.25
CA THR A 229 -14.23 30.23 9.88
C THR A 229 -14.15 31.75 10.07
N ASN A 230 -13.18 32.22 10.88
CA ASN A 230 -12.87 33.63 11.11
C ASN A 230 -11.85 34.17 10.08
#